data_AF-A0A351TBM1-F1
#
_entry.id   AF-A0A351TBM1-F1
#
_cell.length_a   1.000
_cell.length_b   1.000
_cell.length_c   1.000
_cell.angle_alpha   90.00
_cell.angle_beta   90.00
_cell.angle_gamma   90.00
#
_symmetry.space_group_name_H-M   'P 1'
#
loop_
_entity.id
_entity.type
_entity.pdbx_description
1 polymer ?
#
loop_
_entity_poly.entity_id
_entity_poly.type
_entity_poly.pdbx_seq_one_letter_code
_entity_poly.pdbx_strand_id
1 'polypeptide(L)' 'MIKRTDVAGDWYVWDSVRGIVDGNDPHLSLNSTAAEVTSDDSVDPNATGFAVNENTATHINVTNGTYIYLAIH' A
#
# COMPACT_ATOMS: atom_id res chain seq x y z
N MET A 1 0.34 4.81 -4.59
CA MET A 1 1.72 4.37 -4.28
C MET A 1 2.13 4.92 -2.93
N ILE A 2 2.68 4.08 -2.05
CA ILE A 2 3.17 4.47 -0.71
C ILE A 2 4.58 3.89 -0.53
N LYS A 3 5.52 4.69 0.00
CA LYS A 3 6.87 4.25 0.36
C LYS A 3 7.23 4.80 1.73
N ARG A 4 7.62 3.92 2.64
CA ARG A 4 8.23 4.29 3.92
C ARG A 4 9.65 4.80 3.70
N THR A 5 10.05 5.91 4.30
CA THR A 5 11.32 6.61 4.01
C THR A 5 12.34 6.60 5.14
N ASP A 6 11.95 6.26 6.38
CA ASP A 6 12.85 6.16 7.54
C ASP A 6 13.62 4.84 7.62
N VAL A 7 13.22 3.84 6.82
CA VAL A 7 13.87 2.53 6.72
C VAL A 7 13.95 2.04 5.27
N ALA A 8 14.80 1.05 5.03
CA ALA A 8 14.75 0.29 3.78
C ALA A 8 13.41 -0.48 3.71
N GLY A 9 12.76 -0.45 2.54
CA GLY A 9 11.46 -1.07 2.29
C GLY A 9 11.02 -0.82 0.86
N ASP A 10 9.98 -1.50 0.40
CA ASP A 10 9.56 -1.43 -1.00
C ASP A 10 8.68 -0.23 -1.33
N TRP A 11 8.54 0.01 -2.63
CA TRP A 11 7.62 0.98 -3.23
C TRP A 11 6.33 0.25 -3.61
N TYR A 12 5.35 0.30 -2.72
CA TYR A 12 4.09 -0.42 -2.92
C TYR A 12 3.11 0.40 -3.76
N VAL A 13 2.44 -0.26 -4.70
CA VAL A 13 1.36 0.31 -5.48
C VAL A 13 0.12 -0.56 -5.39
N TRP A 14 -1.00 0.10 -5.15
CA TRP A 14 -2.35 -0.42 -5.28
C TRP A 14 -3.03 0.37 -6.40
N ASP A 15 -3.91 -0.27 -7.15
CA ASP A 15 -4.76 0.42 -8.13
C ASP A 15 -6.19 -0.16 -8.15
N SER A 16 -7.16 0.71 -8.42
CA SER A 16 -8.58 0.38 -8.34
C SER A 16 -9.05 -0.65 -9.38
N VAL A 17 -8.28 -0.93 -10.43
CA VAL A 17 -8.63 -1.94 -11.44
C VAL A 17 -8.18 -3.33 -10.99
N ARG A 18 -7.13 -3.43 -10.16
CA ARG A 18 -6.61 -4.70 -9.61
C ARG A 18 -7.20 -5.11 -8.26
N GLY A 19 -8.17 -4.35 -7.73
CA GLY A 19 -9.04 -4.83 -6.68
C GLY A 19 -8.78 -4.28 -5.29
N ILE A 20 -8.53 -2.97 -5.17
CA ILE A 20 -8.68 -2.27 -3.89
C ILE A 20 -10.15 -2.34 -3.45
N VAL A 21 -10.42 -2.95 -2.30
CA VAL A 21 -11.78 -3.16 -1.77
C VAL A 21 -11.80 -2.92 -0.26
N ASP A 22 -12.95 -3.07 0.40
CA ASP A 22 -13.02 -3.14 1.87
C ASP A 22 -12.63 -4.56 2.30
N GLY A 23 -11.31 -4.81 2.40
CA GLY A 23 -10.73 -6.14 2.63
C GLY A 23 -9.34 -6.32 2.00
N ASN A 24 -9.13 -7.42 1.28
CA ASN A 24 -7.82 -7.68 0.66
C ASN A 24 -7.60 -6.77 -0.56
N ASP A 25 -6.51 -6.01 -0.53
CA ASP A 25 -6.08 -5.06 -1.55
C ASP A 25 -4.80 -5.54 -2.25
N PRO A 26 -4.90 -6.09 -3.48
CA PRO A 26 -3.72 -6.54 -4.20
C PRO A 26 -2.71 -5.42 -4.46
N HIS A 27 -1.43 -5.74 -4.28
CA HIS A 27 -0.34 -4.78 -4.50
C HIS A 27 0.87 -5.37 -5.23
N LEU A 28 1.62 -4.46 -5.83
CA LEU A 28 2.91 -4.72 -6.47
C LEU A 28 4.01 -3.89 -5.79
N SER A 29 5.21 -4.48 -5.66
CA SER A 29 6.43 -3.76 -5.30
C SER A 29 7.16 -3.29 -6.55
N LEU A 30 7.13 -1.99 -6.86
CA LEU A 30 7.66 -1.42 -8.11
C LEU A 30 9.19 -1.51 -8.25
N ASN A 31 9.89 -1.77 -7.16
CA ASN A 31 11.35 -1.98 -7.11
C ASN A 31 11.73 -3.47 -7.08
N SER A 32 10.80 -4.37 -7.42
CA SER A 32 10.97 -5.81 -7.40
C SER A 32 10.38 -6.46 -8.65
N THR A 33 10.76 -7.70 -8.94
CA THR A 33 10.10 -8.57 -9.94
C THR A 33 9.20 -9.62 -9.30
N ALA A 34 8.89 -9.48 -8.00
CA ALA A 34 7.96 -10.35 -7.30
C ALA A 34 6.57 -10.30 -7.94
N ALA A 35 5.84 -11.40 -7.84
CA ALA A 35 4.44 -11.44 -8.26
C ALA A 35 3.57 -10.52 -7.38
N GLU A 36 2.40 -10.16 -7.89
CA GLU A 36 1.38 -9.45 -7.12
C GLU A 36 1.01 -10.23 -5.85
N VAL A 37 0.91 -9.52 -4.75
CA VAL A 37 0.43 -10.06 -3.47
C VAL A 37 -1.05 -9.72 -3.37
N THR A 38 -1.91 -10.74 -3.30
CA THR A 38 -3.39 -10.57 -3.32
C THR A 38 -4.03 -10.80 -1.94
N SER A 39 -3.22 -10.97 -0.90
CA SER A 39 -3.65 -11.40 0.43
C SER A 39 -3.70 -10.28 1.47
N ASP A 40 -3.08 -9.15 1.18
CA ASP A 40 -2.86 -8.11 2.17
C ASP A 40 -4.02 -7.12 2.17
N ASP A 41 -4.46 -6.74 3.36
CA ASP A 41 -5.38 -5.63 3.60
C ASP A 41 -4.52 -4.44 4.06
N SER A 42 -4.49 -3.37 3.28
CA SER A 42 -3.50 -2.29 3.46
C SER A 42 -4.02 -0.92 3.10
N VAL A 43 -4.94 -0.80 2.14
CA VAL A 43 -5.46 0.48 1.66
C VAL A 43 -6.96 0.34 1.37
N ASP A 44 -7.80 0.87 2.26
CA ASP A 44 -9.25 0.90 2.01
C ASP A 44 -9.67 2.21 1.34
N PRO A 45 -10.40 2.18 0.22
CA PRO A 45 -10.96 3.37 -0.39
C PRO A 45 -12.14 3.89 0.45
N ASN A 46 -12.26 5.21 0.55
CA ASN A 46 -13.40 5.86 1.19
C ASN A 46 -13.91 7.05 0.38
N ALA A 47 -15.02 7.65 0.80
CA ALA A 47 -15.70 8.73 0.05
C ALA A 47 -14.83 9.98 -0.21
N THR A 48 -13.72 10.15 0.53
CA THR A 48 -12.84 11.32 0.44
C THR A 48 -11.40 10.97 0.05
N GLY A 49 -11.11 9.70 -0.25
CA GLY A 49 -9.75 9.23 -0.51
C GLY A 49 -9.59 7.78 -0.11
N PHE A 50 -8.62 7.51 0.77
CA PHE A 50 -8.33 6.17 1.28
C PHE A 50 -7.85 6.22 2.73
N ALA A 51 -8.03 5.12 3.46
CA ALA A 51 -7.35 4.84 4.72
C ALA A 51 -6.14 3.94 4.45
N VAL A 52 -5.21 3.86 5.40
CA VAL A 52 -4.05 2.96 5.33
C VAL A 52 -4.03 2.12 6.59
N ASN A 53 -4.10 0.80 6.42
CA ASN A 53 -4.01 -0.16 7.51
C ASN A 53 -2.55 -0.55 7.73
N GLU A 54 -2.18 -0.78 8.99
CA GLU A 54 -0.88 -1.36 9.29
C GLU A 54 -0.94 -2.87 9.05
N ASN A 55 -0.02 -3.36 8.22
CA ASN A 55 0.13 -4.77 7.92
C ASN A 55 1.62 -5.11 7.96
N THR A 56 1.98 -6.19 8.66
CA THR A 56 3.37 -6.66 8.78
C THR A 56 4.04 -7.03 7.45
N ALA A 57 3.29 -7.26 6.38
CA ALA A 57 3.85 -7.50 5.05
C ALA A 57 4.41 -6.23 4.42
N THR A 58 3.69 -5.11 4.56
CA THR A 58 4.01 -3.85 3.89
C THR A 58 4.68 -2.82 4.82
N HIS A 59 4.41 -2.90 6.13
CA HIS A 59 4.85 -1.95 7.17
C HIS A 59 4.56 -0.48 6.82
N ILE A 60 3.47 -0.25 6.10
CA ILE A 60 2.92 1.08 5.87
C ILE A 60 2.02 1.42 7.06
N ASN A 61 2.06 2.66 7.56
CA ASN A 61 1.33 3.09 8.75
C ASN A 61 1.81 2.49 10.11
N VAL A 62 3.10 2.16 10.25
CA VAL A 62 3.69 1.93 11.57
C VAL A 62 3.95 3.25 12.32
N THR A 63 3.89 3.19 13.66
CA THR A 63 4.20 4.31 14.57
C THR A 63 5.60 4.88 14.31
N ASN A 64 5.71 6.22 14.29
CA ASN A 64 6.94 6.96 14.00
C ASN A 64 7.53 6.77 12.59
N GLY A 65 6.86 6.02 11.70
CA GLY A 65 7.27 5.90 10.31
C GLY A 65 7.10 7.22 9.55
N THR A 66 7.99 7.46 8.59
CA THR A 66 7.87 8.58 7.64
C THR A 66 7.55 8.02 6.26
N TYR A 67 6.69 8.69 5.51
CA TYR A 67 6.19 8.17 4.24
C TYR A 67 6.13 9.26 3.18
N ILE A 68 6.33 8.84 1.94
CA ILE A 68 5.89 9.58 0.75
C ILE A 68 4.75 8.79 0.10
N TYR A 69 3.79 9.51 -0.47
CA TYR A 69 2.70 8.90 -1.22
C TYR A 69 2.42 9.67 -2.50
N LEU A 70 1.89 8.94 -3.47
CA LEU A 70 1.31 9.48 -4.70
C LEU A 70 -0.03 8.80 -4.92
N ALA A 71 -1.08 9.59 -4.98
CA ALA A 71 -2.44 9.17 -5.31
C ALA A 71 -2.92 9.96 -6.53
N ILE A 72 -3.48 9.26 -7.50
CA ILE A 72 -4.02 9.82 -8.75
C ILE A 72 -5.37 9.14 -8.97
N HIS A 73 -6.35 9.93 -9.40
CA HIS A 73 -7.69 9.49 -9.77
C HIS A 73 -8.00 9.96 -11.19
#